data_AF-A0A5B6W2P3-F1
#
_entry.id   AF-A0A5B6W2P3-F1
#
_cell.length_a   1.000
_cell.length_b   1.000
_cell.length_c   1.000
_cell.angle_alpha   90.00
_cell.angle_beta   90.00
_cell.angle_gamma   90.00
#
_symmetry.space_group_name_H-M   'P 1'
#
loop_
_entity.id
_entity.type
_entity.pdbx_description
1 polymer ?
#
loop_
_entity_poly.entity_id
_entity_poly.type
_entity_poly.pdbx_seq_one_letter_code
_entity_poly.pdbx_strand_id
1 'polypeptide(L)'
;MCAGLTPGQAIISAVTSGSKRFFLGTDSAPHEKQRKECSCGCAGIFNAPVALSLYAKVFEEAGALDKLEAFTSFNGPDFYCLPRNTAKIKLTKASWKVPDSLSFSFGNIIPMFAGETLEWQPCVGEKAEMLNEVQEVGANKG
;
A
#
# COMPACT_ATOMS: atom_id res chain seq x y z
N MET A 1 -9.18 -3.68 -27.51
CA MET A 1 -10.61 -3.80 -27.13
C MET A 1 -10.73 -4.96 -26.15
N CYS A 2 -11.38 -4.78 -25.00
CA CYS A 2 -11.47 -5.78 -23.91
C CYS A 2 -12.72 -6.69 -24.03
N ALA A 3 -13.11 -7.08 -25.24
CA ALA A 3 -14.32 -7.89 -25.42
C ALA A 3 -14.16 -9.25 -24.73
N GLY A 4 -15.09 -9.59 -23.82
CA GLY A 4 -15.13 -10.89 -23.13
C GLY A 4 -14.38 -10.96 -21.78
N LEU A 5 -13.78 -9.87 -21.30
CA LEU A 5 -13.15 -9.85 -19.96
C LEU A 5 -14.16 -9.48 -18.87
N THR A 6 -14.01 -10.09 -17.69
CA THR A 6 -14.69 -9.59 -16.47
C THR A 6 -14.16 -8.20 -16.10
N PRO A 7 -14.90 -7.39 -15.31
CA PRO A 7 -14.43 -6.06 -14.91
C PRO A 7 -13.03 -6.06 -14.27
N GLY A 8 -12.75 -7.03 -13.38
CA GLY A 8 -11.43 -7.17 -12.75
C GLY A 8 -10.33 -7.47 -13.76
N GLN A 9 -10.57 -8.41 -14.68
CA GLN A 9 -9.62 -8.74 -15.75
C GLN A 9 -9.37 -7.56 -16.70
N ALA A 10 -10.42 -6.77 -17.00
CA ALA A 10 -10.29 -5.57 -17.82
C ALA A 10 -9.43 -4.50 -17.13
N ILE A 11 -9.56 -4.32 -15.81
CA ILE A 11 -8.70 -3.41 -15.03
C ILE A 11 -7.25 -3.90 -15.05
N ILE A 12 -7.01 -5.19 -14.76
CA ILE A 12 -5.64 -5.77 -14.77
C ILE A 12 -5.01 -5.59 -16.16
N SER A 13 -5.74 -5.90 -17.23
CA SER A 13 -5.27 -5.71 -18.61
C SER A 13 -4.95 -4.25 -18.90
N ALA A 14 -5.79 -3.31 -18.45
CA ALA A 14 -5.57 -1.88 -18.66
C ALA A 14 -4.31 -1.38 -17.95
N VAL A 15 -4.15 -1.67 -16.65
CA VAL A 15 -3.02 -1.15 -15.85
C VAL A 15 -1.68 -1.82 -16.23
N THR A 16 -1.71 -3.07 -16.71
CA THR A 16 -0.51 -3.79 -17.16
C THR A 16 -0.24 -3.64 -18.67
N SER A 17 -1.02 -2.84 -19.39
CA SER A 17 -0.81 -2.58 -20.83
C SER A 17 0.47 -1.79 -21.12
N GLY A 18 0.91 -0.94 -20.20
CA GLY A 18 1.98 0.04 -20.42
C GLY A 18 1.49 1.41 -20.91
N SER A 19 0.16 1.59 -21.02
CA SER A 19 -0.43 2.90 -21.30
C SER A 19 -0.09 3.92 -20.22
N LYS A 20 0.35 5.11 -20.64
CA LYS A 20 0.66 6.23 -19.73
C LYS A 20 -0.58 6.88 -19.09
N ARG A 21 -1.78 6.48 -19.50
CA ARG A 21 -3.05 7.03 -19.00
C ARG A 21 -3.52 6.41 -17.69
N PHE A 22 -2.89 5.32 -17.26
CA PHE A 22 -3.21 4.63 -16.01
C PHE A 22 -2.03 4.77 -15.05
N PHE A 23 -2.33 5.17 -13.82
CA PHE A 23 -1.35 5.36 -12.76
C PHE A 23 -1.96 5.02 -11.40
N LEU A 24 -1.09 4.78 -10.42
CA LEU A 24 -1.47 4.36 -9.09
C LEU A 24 -2.28 5.46 -8.37
N GLY A 25 -3.42 5.05 -7.82
CA GLY A 25 -4.16 5.78 -6.80
C GLY A 25 -4.76 4.73 -5.85
N THR A 26 -4.33 4.73 -4.59
CA THR A 26 -4.68 3.63 -3.66
C THR A 26 -6.11 3.68 -3.17
N ASP A 27 -6.70 4.89 -3.13
CA ASP A 27 -7.96 5.17 -2.45
C ASP A 27 -7.96 4.64 -0.99
N SER A 28 -6.79 4.68 -0.34
CA SER A 28 -6.66 4.20 1.03
C SER A 28 -7.45 5.10 1.97
N ALA A 29 -8.50 4.54 2.58
CA ALA A 29 -9.44 5.24 3.44
C ALA A 29 -9.48 4.61 4.83
N PRO A 30 -8.62 5.05 5.77
CA PRO A 30 -8.59 4.53 7.13
C PRO A 30 -9.87 4.89 7.90
N HIS A 31 -10.49 3.87 8.49
CA HIS A 31 -11.57 4.03 9.46
C HIS A 31 -11.29 3.17 10.68
N GLU A 32 -11.60 3.70 11.85
CA GLU A 32 -11.54 2.94 13.10
C GLU A 32 -12.38 1.66 12.98
N LYS A 33 -11.87 0.56 13.56
CA LYS A 33 -12.52 -0.76 13.58
C LYS A 33 -13.99 -0.67 13.99
N GLN A 34 -14.30 0.06 15.06
CA GLN A 34 -15.67 0.18 15.56
C GLN A 34 -16.62 0.88 14.57
N ARG A 35 -16.10 1.78 13.73
CA ARG A 35 -16.88 2.45 12.68
C ARG A 35 -17.07 1.59 11.43
N LYS A 36 -16.28 0.53 11.28
CA LYS A 36 -16.39 -0.47 10.20
C LYS A 36 -17.28 -1.64 10.61
N GLU A 37 -17.11 -2.15 11.82
CA GLU A 37 -17.79 -3.32 12.37
C GLU A 37 -19.04 -2.92 13.18
N CYS A 38 -19.93 -2.15 12.54
CA CYS A 38 -21.20 -1.73 13.12
C CYS A 38 -22.37 -1.96 12.16
N SER A 39 -23.60 -1.70 12.61
CA SER A 39 -24.81 -1.90 11.81
C SER A 39 -24.87 -1.07 10.52
N CYS A 40 -24.10 0.02 10.45
CA CYS A 40 -23.94 0.86 9.26
C CYS A 40 -22.45 1.19 9.07
N GLY A 41 -21.66 0.15 8.78
CA GLY A 41 -20.20 0.28 8.63
C GLY A 41 -19.78 1.27 7.56
N CYS A 42 -18.76 2.08 7.85
CA CYS A 42 -18.21 3.05 6.89
C CYS A 42 -17.62 2.35 5.66
N ALA A 43 -17.85 2.90 4.47
CA ALA A 43 -17.17 2.45 3.25
C ALA A 43 -15.70 2.93 3.24
N GLY A 44 -14.79 2.10 2.74
CA GLY A 44 -13.36 2.41 2.68
C GLY A 44 -12.48 1.24 3.09
N ILE A 45 -11.30 1.12 2.47
CA ILE A 45 -10.31 0.08 2.75
C ILE A 45 -8.99 0.75 3.10
N PHE A 46 -8.38 0.36 4.22
CA PHE A 46 -7.05 0.84 4.57
C PHE A 46 -5.97 -0.05 3.95
N ASN A 47 -5.51 0.31 2.75
CA ASN A 47 -4.54 -0.49 1.98
C ASN A 47 -3.15 0.17 1.86
N ALA A 48 -2.97 1.41 2.32
CA ALA A 48 -1.69 2.12 2.23
C ALA A 48 -0.47 1.30 2.71
N PRO A 49 -0.53 0.54 3.82
CA PRO A 49 0.63 -0.25 4.29
C PRO A 49 1.04 -1.40 3.36
N VAL A 50 0.11 -1.90 2.54
CA VAL A 50 0.30 -3.10 1.71
C VAL A 50 0.23 -2.81 0.21
N ALA A 51 -0.08 -1.57 -0.19
CA ALA A 51 -0.41 -1.20 -1.56
C ALA A 51 0.68 -1.65 -2.55
N LEU A 52 1.94 -1.27 -2.31
CA LEU A 52 3.05 -1.61 -3.20
C LEU A 52 3.28 -3.13 -3.31
N SER A 53 3.12 -3.87 -2.20
CA SER A 53 3.20 -5.33 -2.18
C SER A 53 2.14 -5.96 -3.08
N LEU A 54 0.90 -5.47 -2.98
CA LEU A 54 -0.23 -5.98 -3.76
C LEU A 54 -0.12 -5.62 -5.25
N TYR A 55 0.28 -4.39 -5.59
CA TYR A 55 0.52 -4.03 -6.99
C TYR A 55 1.68 -4.82 -7.60
N ALA A 56 2.77 -5.05 -6.85
CA ALA A 56 3.86 -5.91 -7.31
C ALA A 56 3.37 -7.34 -7.61
N LYS A 57 2.58 -7.93 -6.71
CA LYS A 57 1.95 -9.23 -6.93
C LYS A 57 1.09 -9.26 -8.21
N VAL A 58 0.19 -8.28 -8.39
CA VAL A 58 -0.68 -8.21 -9.57
C VAL A 58 0.12 -8.08 -10.87
N PHE A 59 1.15 -7.22 -10.90
CA PHE A 59 1.98 -7.03 -12.08
C PHE A 59 2.87 -8.25 -12.35
N GLU A 60 3.36 -8.93 -11.31
CA GLU A 60 4.10 -10.19 -11.45
C GLU A 60 3.21 -11.30 -12.03
N GLU A 61 2.01 -11.51 -11.47
CA GLU A 61 1.05 -12.52 -11.95
C GLU A 61 0.60 -12.25 -13.40
N ALA A 62 0.58 -10.99 -13.82
CA ALA A 62 0.30 -10.59 -15.20
C ALA A 62 1.52 -10.65 -16.13
N GLY A 63 2.70 -11.05 -15.65
CA GLY A 63 3.94 -11.09 -16.43
C GLY A 63 4.43 -9.72 -16.91
N ALA A 64 4.13 -8.66 -16.15
CA ALA A 64 4.32 -7.27 -16.54
C ALA A 64 5.09 -6.45 -15.49
N LEU A 65 5.91 -7.09 -14.66
CA LEU A 65 6.62 -6.44 -13.55
C LEU A 65 7.53 -5.28 -14.01
N ASP A 66 8.03 -5.34 -15.26
CA ASP A 66 8.79 -4.29 -15.94
C ASP A 66 8.01 -2.97 -16.09
N LYS A 67 6.68 -3.02 -16.05
CA LYS A 67 5.79 -1.85 -16.19
C LYS A 67 5.37 -1.22 -14.86
N LEU A 68 5.69 -1.88 -13.74
CA LEU A 68 5.26 -1.44 -12.41
C LEU A 68 5.79 -0.05 -12.05
N GLU A 69 7.06 0.24 -12.37
CA GLU A 69 7.67 1.55 -12.04
C GLU A 69 6.95 2.70 -12.77
N ALA A 70 6.64 2.52 -14.05
CA ALA A 70 5.92 3.53 -14.80
C ALA A 70 4.52 3.82 -14.21
N PHE A 71 3.77 2.76 -13.87
CA PHE A 71 2.45 2.88 -13.27
C PHE A 71 2.47 3.56 -11.89
N THR A 72 3.46 3.23 -11.06
CA THR A 72 3.55 3.71 -9.67
C THR A 72 4.24 5.07 -9.52
N SER A 73 5.14 5.43 -10.45
CA SER A 73 6.12 6.51 -10.21
C SER A 73 6.29 7.51 -11.36
N PHE A 74 5.90 7.18 -12.61
CA PHE A 74 6.13 8.07 -13.76
C PHE A 74 4.83 8.65 -14.33
N ASN A 75 3.85 7.79 -14.60
CA ASN A 75 2.63 8.17 -15.32
C ASN A 75 1.82 9.24 -14.58
N GLY A 76 1.75 9.17 -13.24
CA GLY A 76 1.05 10.14 -12.40
C GLY A 76 1.71 11.53 -12.46
N PRO A 77 2.99 11.68 -12.05
CA PRO A 77 3.69 12.96 -12.14
C PRO A 77 3.68 13.57 -13.56
N ASP A 78 3.88 12.75 -14.60
CA ASP A 78 3.81 13.21 -16.00
C ASP A 78 2.42 13.79 -16.33
N PHE A 79 1.34 13.13 -15.90
CA PHE A 79 -0.04 13.59 -16.11
C PHE A 79 -0.31 14.91 -15.37
N TYR A 80 0.14 15.03 -14.12
CA TYR A 80 -0.02 16.23 -13.30
C TYR A 80 1.00 17.33 -13.61
N CYS A 81 1.90 17.13 -14.59
CA CYS A 81 2.99 18.06 -14.92
C CYS A 81 3.91 18.37 -13.72
N LEU A 82 4.18 17.35 -12.89
CA LEU A 82 5.08 17.41 -11.74
C LEU A 82 6.41 16.71 -12.03
N PRO A 83 7.52 17.12 -11.39
CA PRO A 83 8.78 16.41 -11.53
C PRO A 83 8.68 14.98 -10.97
N ARG A 84 9.37 14.04 -11.61
CA ARG A 84 9.47 12.66 -11.12
C ARG A 84 10.37 12.60 -9.89
N ASN A 85 10.03 11.70 -8.96
CA ASN A 85 10.88 11.43 -7.80
C ASN A 85 12.26 10.90 -8.22
N THR A 86 13.32 11.39 -7.58
CA THR A 86 14.70 10.89 -7.77
C THR A 86 15.06 9.81 -6.77
N ALA A 87 14.42 9.81 -5.60
CA ALA A 87 14.54 8.76 -4.60
C ALA A 87 14.00 7.43 -5.14
N LYS A 88 14.59 6.33 -4.66
CA LYS A 88 14.21 4.98 -5.03
C LYS A 88 13.80 4.19 -3.79
N ILE A 89 12.80 3.35 -3.99
CA ILE A 89 12.44 2.29 -3.05
C ILE A 89 12.81 0.95 -3.68
N LYS A 90 13.15 -0.04 -2.86
CA LYS A 90 13.41 -1.40 -3.33
C LYS A 90 12.25 -2.29 -2.91
N LEU A 91 11.68 -3.03 -3.85
CA LEU A 91 10.75 -4.12 -3.55
C LEU A 91 11.52 -5.43 -3.58
N THR A 92 11.46 -6.19 -2.49
CA THR A 92 12.09 -7.51 -2.40
C THR A 92 11.01 -8.58 -2.35
N LYS A 93 11.23 -9.68 -3.08
CA LYS A 93 10.41 -10.88 -2.95
C LYS A 93 10.81 -11.61 -1.67
N ALA A 94 10.17 -11.22 -0.58
CA ALA A 94 10.40 -11.71 0.77
C ALA A 94 9.05 -11.73 1.50
N SER A 95 8.68 -12.92 1.99
CA SER A 95 7.42 -13.10 2.68
C SER A 95 7.41 -12.32 4.00
N TRP A 96 6.34 -11.59 4.28
CA TRP A 96 6.16 -10.85 5.54
C TRP A 96 4.71 -10.88 5.97
N LYS A 97 4.48 -10.83 7.29
CA LYS A 97 3.15 -10.86 7.88
C LYS A 97 2.62 -9.43 8.04
N VAL A 98 1.42 -9.18 7.52
CA VAL A 98 0.71 -7.92 7.74
C VAL A 98 0.22 -7.86 9.19
N PRO A 99 0.42 -6.75 9.93
CA PRO A 99 -0.09 -6.62 11.28
C PRO A 99 -1.60 -6.84 11.36
N ASP A 100 -2.06 -7.54 12.40
CA ASP A 100 -3.49 -7.81 12.62
C ASP A 100 -4.28 -6.51 12.89
N SER A 101 -3.63 -5.49 13.45
CA SER A 101 -4.18 -4.15 13.64
C SER A 101 -3.06 -3.10 13.75
N LEU A 102 -3.41 -1.84 13.50
CA LEU A 102 -2.53 -0.69 13.67
C LEU A 102 -3.17 0.31 14.62
N SER A 103 -2.47 0.67 15.69
CA SER A 103 -2.96 1.58 16.72
C SER A 103 -2.69 3.03 16.35
N PHE A 104 -3.73 3.87 16.38
CA PHE A 104 -3.64 5.31 16.21
C PHE A 104 -4.25 6.02 17.42
N SER A 105 -3.96 7.32 17.59
CA SER A 105 -4.50 8.13 18.69
C SER A 105 -6.03 8.18 18.74
N PHE A 106 -6.69 7.99 17.59
CA PHE A 106 -8.14 7.97 17.45
C PHE A 106 -8.75 6.56 17.43
N GLY A 107 -7.96 5.52 17.64
CA GLY A 107 -8.42 4.13 17.70
C GLY A 107 -7.64 3.17 16.80
N ASN A 108 -8.05 1.90 16.82
CA ASN A 108 -7.39 0.85 16.05
C ASN A 108 -7.96 0.77 14.63
N ILE A 109 -7.08 0.64 13.64
CA ILE A 109 -7.45 0.42 12.24
C ILE A 109 -7.03 -0.98 11.83
N ILE A 110 -7.91 -1.68 11.11
CA ILE A 110 -7.61 -2.98 10.52
C ILE A 110 -7.14 -2.76 9.08
N PRO A 111 -5.85 -3.05 8.75
CA PRO A 111 -5.38 -2.94 7.39
C PRO A 111 -5.99 -4.02 6.49
N MET A 112 -6.03 -3.75 5.20
CA MET A 112 -6.28 -4.76 4.17
C MET A 112 -5.26 -5.90 4.33
N PHE A 113 -5.71 -7.15 4.24
CA PHE A 113 -4.90 -8.36 4.46
C PHE A 113 -4.35 -8.50 5.91
N ALA A 114 -4.99 -7.89 6.91
CA ALA A 114 -4.61 -8.04 8.31
C ALA A 114 -4.41 -9.53 8.71
N GLY A 115 -3.24 -9.84 9.29
CA GLY A 115 -2.88 -11.19 9.71
C GLY A 115 -2.40 -12.12 8.60
N GLU A 116 -2.58 -11.76 7.33
CA GLU A 116 -2.13 -12.55 6.18
C GLU A 116 -0.64 -12.34 5.88
N THR A 117 -0.07 -13.24 5.06
CA THR A 117 1.31 -13.16 4.57
C THR A 117 1.33 -12.69 3.12
N LEU A 118 2.21 -11.72 2.82
CA LEU A 118 2.43 -11.19 1.48
C LEU A 118 3.85 -11.49 1.01
N GLU A 119 4.04 -11.72 -0.29
CA GLU A 119 5.33 -12.17 -0.86
C GLU A 119 6.29 -11.04 -1.27
N TRP A 120 5.78 -9.81 -1.38
CA TRP A 120 6.56 -8.64 -1.77
C TRP A 120 6.63 -7.66 -0.61
N GLN A 121 7.84 -7.27 -0.21
CA GLN A 121 8.08 -6.33 0.87
C GLN A 121 8.77 -5.07 0.34
N PRO A 122 8.22 -3.86 0.58
CA PRO A 122 8.93 -2.61 0.32
C PRO A 122 10.03 -2.44 1.37
N CYS A 123 11.28 -2.43 0.93
CA CYS A 123 12.42 -2.01 1.72
C CYS A 123 12.63 -0.51 1.50
N VAL A 124 12.41 0.29 2.53
CA VAL A 124 12.96 1.64 2.61
C VAL A 124 14.36 1.48 3.20
N GLY A 125 15.37 2.12 2.60
CA GLY A 125 16.71 2.20 3.20
C GLY A 125 16.60 2.67 4.65
N GLU A 126 17.38 2.06 5.54
CA GLU A 126 17.28 2.16 7.00
C GLU A 126 16.97 3.57 7.51
N LYS A 127 15.74 3.76 8.02
CA LYS A 127 15.36 4.56 9.21
C LYS A 127 13.84 4.73 9.27
N ALA A 128 13.13 3.63 9.47
CA ALA A 128 11.88 3.65 10.23
C ALA A 128 12.22 3.07 11.61
N GLU A 129 13.02 3.82 12.38
CA GLU A 129 13.25 3.53 13.80
C GLU A 129 11.91 3.68 14.53
N MET A 130 11.30 2.52 14.75
CA MET A 130 10.59 2.11 15.96
C MET A 130 10.76 3.11 17.12
N LEU A 131 9.83 4.06 17.25
CA LEU A 131 9.64 4.80 18.50
C LEU A 131 9.01 3.85 19.51
N ASN A 132 9.84 3.01 20.11
CA ASN A 132 9.61 2.46 21.43
C ASN A 132 10.80 2.88 22.28
N GLU A 133 10.51 3.36 23.49
CA GLU A 133 11.44 3.82 24.53
C GLU A 133 11.84 5.31 24.47
N VAL A 134 10.94 6.15 24.98
CA VAL A 134 11.38 7.12 26.00
C VAL A 134 10.69 6.71 27.29
N GLN A 135 11.44 6.01 28.15
CA GLN A 135 11.07 5.82 29.56
C GLN A 135 10.86 7.18 30.22
N GLU A 136 9.84 7.25 31.06
CA GLU A 136 9.49 8.41 31.86
C GLU A 136 10.69 8.96 32.65
N VAL A 137 10.76 10.29 32.65
CA VAL A 137 11.69 11.08 33.45
C VAL A 137 11.23 11.04 34.91
N GLY A 138 12.12 10.58 35.78
CA GLY A 138 12.33 11.20 37.09
C GLY A 138 11.50 10.68 38.27
N ALA A 139 12.14 9.85 39.10
CA ALA A 139 11.96 9.91 40.54
C ALA A 139 13.33 10.15 41.20
N ASN A 140 13.62 11.42 41.41
CA ASN A 140 14.63 11.92 42.32
C ASN A 140 14.20 11.60 43.77
N LYS A 141 15.10 11.06 44.60
CA LYS A 141 15.24 11.29 46.06
C LYS A 141 16.18 10.27 46.71
N GLY A 142 17.21 10.77 47.37
CA GLY A 142 17.99 10.05 48.38
C GLY A 142 19.49 10.12 48.17
#